data_AF-A0A820CB51-F1
#
_entry.id   AF-A0A820CB51-F1
#
_cell.length_a   1.000
_cell.length_b   1.000
_cell.length_c   1.000
_cell.angle_alpha   90.00
_cell.angle_beta   90.00
_cell.angle_gamma   90.00
#
_symmetry.space_group_name_H-M   'P 1'
#
loop_
_entity.id
_entity.type
_entity.pdbx_description
1 polymer ?
#
loop_
_entity_poly.entity_id
_entity_poly.type
_entity_poly.pdbx_seq_one_letter_code
_entity_poly.pdbx_strand_id
1 'polypeptide(L)'
;GRPRATSKKTDSKTVHIAKRELNITSNDISNILKNGGVDIDPSTVRRRLRESGGTYGSPLKKPLLTEKHREQRLIWARQHQHFNNKSSNENNSSDETIEEDLDMLDVGNVDEIIETSGVNTDYV
;
A
#
# COMPACT_ATOMS: atom_id res chain seq x y z
N GLY A 1 -36.85 -18.64 -3.06
CA GLY A 1 -36.14 -17.34 -3.22
C GLY A 1 -36.07 -16.96 -4.68
N ARG A 2 -36.01 -15.66 -5.01
CA ARG A 2 -35.94 -15.19 -6.40
C ARG A 2 -34.58 -15.56 -7.04
N PRO A 3 -34.55 -16.10 -8.27
CA PRO A 3 -33.30 -16.42 -8.95
C PRO A 3 -32.46 -15.16 -9.21
N ARG A 4 -31.14 -15.33 -9.33
CA ARG A 4 -30.22 -14.23 -9.64
C ARG A 4 -30.45 -13.74 -11.08
N ALA A 5 -30.36 -12.42 -11.26
CA ALA A 5 -30.35 -11.79 -12.58
C ALA A 5 -28.97 -11.83 -13.26
N THR A 6 -27.90 -12.11 -12.51
CA THR A 6 -26.52 -12.14 -13.03
C THR A 6 -26.02 -13.57 -13.19
N SER A 7 -25.09 -13.77 -14.13
CA SER A 7 -24.40 -15.04 -14.37
C SER A 7 -23.10 -15.11 -13.58
N LYS A 8 -22.63 -16.33 -13.27
CA LYS A 8 -21.33 -16.52 -12.63
C LYS A 8 -20.19 -15.84 -13.41
N LYS A 9 -20.27 -15.84 -14.75
CA LYS A 9 -19.28 -15.20 -15.62
C LYS A 9 -19.27 -13.67 -15.45
N THR A 10 -20.44 -13.05 -15.35
CA THR A 10 -20.55 -11.59 -15.14
C THR A 10 -20.04 -11.19 -13.77
N ASP A 11 -20.33 -12.02 -12.76
CA ASP A 11 -19.88 -11.79 -11.38
C ASP A 11 -18.35 -11.91 -11.27
N SER A 12 -17.76 -12.95 -11.88
CA SER A 12 -16.30 -13.09 -11.95
C SER A 12 -15.64 -11.93 -12.69
N LYS A 13 -16.24 -11.45 -13.79
CA LYS A 13 -15.73 -10.29 -14.52
C LYS A 13 -15.80 -9.01 -13.68
N THR A 14 -16.89 -8.83 -12.93
CA THR A 14 -17.07 -7.71 -12.00
C THR A 14 -15.95 -7.66 -10.96
N VAL A 15 -15.65 -8.80 -10.34
CA VAL A 15 -14.57 -8.92 -9.35
C VAL A 15 -13.21 -8.71 -9.98
N HIS A 16 -12.98 -9.25 -11.18
CA HIS A 16 -11.71 -9.07 -11.89
C HIS A 16 -11.42 -7.60 -12.19
N ILE A 17 -12.41 -6.85 -12.68
CA ILE A 17 -12.27 -5.40 -12.95
C ILE A 17 -11.91 -4.66 -11.66
N ALA A 18 -12.61 -4.93 -10.55
CA ALA A 18 -12.36 -4.29 -9.26
C ALA A 18 -10.99 -4.62 -8.66
N LYS A 19 -10.43 -5.80 -8.95
CA LYS A 19 -9.08 -6.17 -8.48
C LYS A 19 -7.97 -5.52 -9.29
N ARG A 20 -8.23 -5.15 -10.55
CA ARG A 20 -7.25 -4.52 -11.43
C ARG A 20 -7.03 -3.05 -11.09
N GLU A 21 -8.11 -2.34 -10.78
CA GLU A 21 -8.09 -0.90 -10.50
C GLU A 21 -8.61 -0.62 -9.09
N LEU A 22 -7.77 -0.08 -8.20
CA LEU A 22 -8.13 0.13 -6.80
C LEU A 22 -9.15 1.27 -6.58
N ASN A 23 -9.19 2.24 -7.51
CA ASN A 23 -10.01 3.46 -7.38
C ASN A 23 -11.29 3.44 -8.24
N ILE A 24 -11.69 2.27 -8.74
CA ILE A 24 -12.83 2.16 -9.65
C ILE A 24 -14.16 2.15 -8.90
N THR A 25 -15.15 2.89 -9.40
CA THR A 25 -16.48 2.95 -8.78
C THR A 25 -17.42 1.88 -9.34
N SER A 26 -18.53 1.60 -8.64
CA SER A 26 -19.57 0.71 -9.14
C SER A 26 -20.21 1.21 -10.44
N ASN A 27 -20.27 2.52 -10.64
CA ASN A 27 -20.78 3.12 -11.88
C ASN A 27 -19.82 2.88 -13.03
N ASP A 28 -18.52 3.04 -12.79
CA ASP A 28 -17.50 2.79 -13.82
C ASP A 28 -17.50 1.32 -14.24
N ILE A 29 -17.59 0.40 -13.28
CA ILE A 29 -17.69 -1.03 -13.58
C ILE A 29 -18.97 -1.33 -14.39
N SER A 30 -20.11 -0.73 -14.00
CA SER A 30 -21.37 -0.87 -14.75
C SER A 30 -21.22 -0.38 -16.18
N ASN A 31 -20.61 0.79 -16.39
CA ASN A 31 -20.35 1.35 -17.72
C ASN A 31 -19.41 0.46 -18.55
N ILE A 32 -18.35 -0.09 -17.95
CA ILE A 32 -17.43 -1.02 -18.63
C ILE A 32 -18.17 -2.30 -19.05
N LEU A 33 -19.04 -2.84 -18.19
CA LEU A 33 -19.84 -4.02 -18.51
C LEU A 33 -20.87 -3.72 -19.61
N LYS A 34 -21.49 -2.55 -19.56
CA LYS A 34 -22.44 -2.07 -20.57
C LYS A 34 -21.80 -1.93 -21.94
N ASN A 35 -20.59 -1.36 -22.01
CA ASN A 35 -19.79 -1.30 -23.24
C ASN A 35 -19.45 -2.70 -23.78
N GLY A 36 -19.38 -3.70 -22.90
CA GLY A 36 -19.23 -5.11 -23.28
C GLY A 36 -20.55 -5.85 -23.55
N GLY A 37 -21.67 -5.15 -23.69
CA GLY A 37 -22.99 -5.72 -23.99
C GLY A 37 -23.77 -6.27 -22.80
N VAL A 38 -23.33 -6.00 -21.56
CA VAL A 38 -23.99 -6.47 -20.34
C VAL A 38 -24.47 -5.29 -19.51
N ASP A 39 -25.76 -5.00 -19.58
CA ASP A 39 -26.38 -3.91 -18.81
C ASP A 39 -26.75 -4.38 -17.40
N ILE A 40 -26.05 -3.86 -16.40
CA ILE A 40 -26.25 -4.19 -14.98
C ILE A 40 -26.27 -2.90 -14.18
N ASP A 41 -27.30 -2.74 -13.36
CA ASP A 41 -27.41 -1.60 -12.45
C ASP A 41 -26.23 -1.54 -11.45
N PRO A 42 -25.66 -0.35 -11.17
CA PRO A 42 -24.57 -0.19 -10.22
C PRO A 42 -24.84 -0.76 -8.83
N SER A 43 -26.09 -0.77 -8.35
CA SER A 43 -26.46 -1.39 -7.07
C SER A 43 -26.25 -2.91 -7.09
N THR A 44 -26.49 -3.55 -8.24
CA THR A 44 -26.24 -4.98 -8.43
C THR A 44 -24.74 -5.27 -8.47
N VAL A 45 -23.95 -4.44 -9.14
CA VAL A 45 -22.48 -4.50 -9.09
C VAL A 45 -22.00 -4.44 -7.64
N ARG A 46 -22.47 -3.44 -6.88
CA ARG A 46 -22.11 -3.23 -5.48
C ARG A 46 -22.41 -4.45 -4.62
N ARG A 47 -23.58 -5.06 -4.81
CA ARG A 47 -23.99 -6.30 -4.13
C ARG A 47 -23.07 -7.48 -4.49
N ARG A 48 -22.74 -7.67 -5.77
CA ARG A 48 -21.84 -8.75 -6.22
C ARG A 48 -20.42 -8.61 -5.65
N LEU A 49 -19.92 -7.38 -5.56
CA LEU A 49 -18.65 -7.10 -4.91
C LEU A 49 -18.67 -7.46 -3.43
N ARG A 50 -19.72 -7.06 -2.69
CA ARG A 50 -19.87 -7.42 -1.27
C ARG A 50 -19.99 -8.93 -1.04
N GLU A 51 -20.77 -9.62 -1.86
CA GLU A 51 -20.88 -11.09 -1.82
C GLU A 51 -19.53 -11.79 -2.04
N SER A 52 -18.61 -11.13 -2.75
CA SER A 52 -17.26 -11.64 -3.02
C SER A 52 -16.22 -11.19 -1.99
N GLY A 53 -16.64 -10.53 -0.90
CA GLY A 53 -15.76 -10.02 0.15
C GLY A 53 -15.16 -8.63 -0.11
N GLY A 54 -15.61 -7.93 -1.15
CA GLY A 54 -15.17 -6.57 -1.45
C GLY A 54 -15.65 -5.55 -0.42
N THR A 55 -14.74 -4.70 0.04
CA THR A 55 -15.00 -3.57 0.94
C THR A 55 -14.73 -2.24 0.23
N TYR A 56 -15.31 -1.18 0.74
CA TYR A 56 -15.08 0.19 0.25
C TYR A 56 -14.34 0.96 1.33
N GLY A 57 -13.27 1.65 0.94
CA GLY A 57 -12.45 2.46 1.85
C GLY A 57 -11.59 3.44 1.07
N SER A 58 -11.14 4.50 1.73
CA SER A 58 -10.14 5.39 1.16
C SER A 58 -8.75 4.75 1.24
N PRO A 59 -7.88 4.93 0.23
CA PRO A 59 -6.50 4.52 0.34
C PRO A 59 -5.81 5.23 1.51
N LEU A 60 -4.90 4.54 2.19
CA LEU A 60 -4.13 5.14 3.28
C LEU A 60 -3.22 6.24 2.70
N LYS A 61 -3.28 7.43 3.31
CA LYS A 61 -2.42 8.57 2.94
C LYS A 61 -1.10 8.47 3.70
N LYS A 62 -0.03 8.11 2.99
CA LYS A 62 1.35 8.13 3.51
C LYS A 62 2.11 9.26 2.82
N PRO A 63 3.06 9.93 3.51
CA PRO A 63 3.95 10.87 2.84
C PRO A 63 4.75 10.15 1.76
N LEU A 64 4.99 10.84 0.63
CA LEU A 64 5.79 10.28 -0.45
C LEU A 64 7.25 10.22 0.01
N LEU A 65 7.79 9.01 0.12
CA LEU A 65 9.21 8.82 0.42
C LEU A 65 10.01 8.90 -0.88
N THR A 66 11.03 9.75 -0.87
CA THR A 66 12.10 9.73 -1.89
C THR A 66 12.90 8.43 -1.77
N GLU A 67 13.67 8.07 -2.80
CA GLU A 67 14.50 6.86 -2.76
C GLU A 67 15.50 6.89 -1.58
N LYS A 68 16.20 8.02 -1.42
CA LYS A 68 17.12 8.25 -0.29
C LYS A 68 16.46 7.99 1.07
N HIS A 69 15.24 8.50 1.28
CA HIS A 69 14.50 8.26 2.52
C HIS A 69 14.12 6.79 2.72
N ARG A 70 13.82 6.05 1.65
CA ARG A 70 13.51 4.61 1.75
C ARG A 70 14.74 3.83 2.20
N GLU A 71 15.88 4.07 1.58
CA GLU A 71 17.15 3.40 1.88
C GLU A 71 17.59 3.67 3.32
N GLN A 72 17.63 4.94 3.73
CA GLN A 72 18.03 5.33 5.09
C GLN A 72 17.11 4.71 6.14
N ARG A 73 15.79 4.73 5.92
CA ARG A 73 14.83 4.09 6.83
C ARG A 73 15.03 2.58 6.89
N LEU A 74 15.35 1.93 5.77
CA LEU A 74 15.59 0.50 5.71
C LEU A 74 16.87 0.10 6.47
N ILE A 75 17.97 0.84 6.28
CA ILE A 75 19.23 0.64 6.99
C ILE A 75 19.00 0.80 8.50
N TRP A 76 18.36 1.90 8.90
CA TRP A 76 18.05 2.15 10.31
C TRP A 76 17.21 1.03 10.93
N ALA A 77 16.15 0.59 10.24
CA ALA A 77 15.28 -0.48 10.72
C ALA A 77 15.99 -1.83 10.88
N ARG A 78 16.94 -2.14 9.99
CA ARG A 78 17.78 -3.35 10.10
C ARG A 78 18.72 -3.26 11.31
N GLN A 79 19.39 -2.12 11.50
CA GLN A 79 20.30 -1.89 12.62
C GLN A 79 19.58 -1.95 13.98
N HIS A 80 18.32 -1.52 14.02
CA HIS A 80 17.52 -1.42 15.25
C HIS A 80 16.42 -2.49 15.36
N GLN A 81 16.51 -3.59 14.60
CA GLN A 81 15.50 -4.66 14.58
C GLN A 81 15.25 -5.29 15.95
N HIS A 82 16.28 -5.30 16.82
CA HIS A 82 16.24 -5.87 18.16
C HIS A 82 16.25 -4.81 19.27
N PHE A 83 15.80 -3.58 19.01
CA PHE A 83 15.67 -2.56 20.04
C PHE A 83 14.68 -3.04 21.10
N ASN A 84 15.21 -3.61 22.17
CA ASN A 84 14.43 -4.22 23.25
C ASN A 84 13.85 -3.08 24.10
N ASN A 85 12.55 -3.13 24.37
CA ASN A 85 11.80 -2.17 25.20
C ASN A 85 12.18 -2.26 26.69
N LYS A 86 13.48 -2.24 27.02
CA LYS A 86 14.01 -2.19 28.39
C LYS A 86 14.94 -0.99 28.55
N SER A 87 14.39 0.19 28.36
CA SER A 87 14.91 1.44 28.93
C SER A 87 13.91 2.56 28.68
N SER A 88 12.72 2.45 29.26
CA SER A 88 11.93 3.65 29.55
C SER A 88 12.57 4.38 30.72
N ASN A 89 13.69 5.05 30.47
CA ASN A 89 14.12 6.15 31.31
C ASN A 89 14.92 7.13 30.46
N GLU A 90 14.36 8.33 30.39
CA GLU A 90 15.00 9.58 29.96
C GLU A 90 15.41 9.66 28.49
N ASN A 91 14.42 9.84 27.61
CA ASN A 91 14.63 10.58 26.37
C ASN A 91 13.50 11.61 26.22
N ASN A 92 13.79 12.87 26.54
CA ASN A 92 12.95 14.01 26.18
C ASN A 92 12.98 14.16 24.65
N SER A 93 12.13 13.42 23.95
CA SER A 93 11.92 13.59 22.52
C SER A 93 11.10 14.85 22.30
N SER A 94 11.75 15.97 22.04
CA SER A 94 11.10 17.20 21.56
C SER A 94 10.73 17.02 20.09
N ASP A 95 9.43 16.88 19.81
CA ASP A 95 8.84 16.82 18.46
C ASP A 95 8.75 18.25 17.88
N GLU A 96 9.90 18.90 17.70
CA GLU A 96 9.96 20.18 17.00
C GLU A 96 10.08 19.93 15.49
N THR A 97 9.19 20.55 14.74
CA THR A 97 9.09 20.46 13.28
C THR A 97 10.17 21.33 12.65
N ILE A 98 11.32 20.74 12.31
CA ILE A 98 12.41 21.45 11.64
C ILE A 98 12.17 21.35 10.12
N GLU A 99 11.71 22.46 9.52
CA GLU A 99 11.49 22.61 8.06
C GLU A 99 12.78 22.94 7.28
N GLU A 100 13.94 22.93 7.91
CA GLU A 100 15.20 23.34 7.29
C GLU A 100 16.29 22.29 7.57
N ASP A 101 17.05 21.91 6.54
CA ASP A 101 18.23 21.01 6.57
C ASP A 101 18.02 19.56 6.07
N LEU A 102 17.55 19.43 4.82
CA LEU A 102 17.63 18.18 4.05
C LEU A 102 19.00 17.91 3.41
N ASP A 103 19.99 18.79 3.63
CA ASP A 103 21.31 18.76 2.98
C ASP A 103 22.49 18.36 3.91
N MET A 104 22.25 18.03 5.19
CA MET A 104 23.33 17.82 6.17
C MET A 104 23.46 16.41 6.77
N LEU A 105 22.93 15.39 6.09
CA LEU A 105 23.35 14.01 6.35
C LEU A 105 24.14 13.49 5.16
N ASP A 106 25.43 13.83 5.17
CA ASP A 106 26.47 13.04 4.51
C ASP A 106 26.51 11.69 5.24
N VAL A 107 25.61 10.79 4.82
CA VAL A 107 25.70 9.38 5.19
C VAL A 107 26.97 8.89 4.53
N GLY A 108 28.04 8.83 5.33
CA GLY A 108 29.33 8.26 4.94
C GLY A 108 29.13 7.00 4.12
N ASN A 109 29.95 6.90 3.08
CA ASN A 109 29.95 5.91 2.02
C ASN A 109 29.17 4.62 2.38
N VAL A 110 28.04 4.39 1.71
CA VAL A 110 27.12 3.26 1.97
C VAL A 110 27.86 1.91 1.94
N ASP A 111 28.91 1.82 1.12
CA ASP A 111 29.77 0.65 0.99
C ASP A 111 30.51 0.30 2.31
N GLU A 112 30.90 1.30 3.11
CA GLU A 112 31.65 1.11 4.36
C GLU A 112 30.75 0.59 5.51
N ILE A 113 29.46 0.94 5.47
CA ILE A 113 28.44 0.47 6.43
C ILE A 113 28.04 -1.00 6.14
N ILE A 114 28.05 -1.40 4.87
CA ILE A 114 27.76 -2.78 4.45
C ILE A 114 28.86 -3.72 4.93
N GLU A 115 30.14 -3.34 4.80
CA GLU A 115 31.29 -4.13 5.26
C GLU A 115 31.31 -4.35 6.78
N THR A 116 30.96 -3.34 7.59
CA THR A 116 30.95 -3.47 9.05
C THR A 116 29.79 -4.31 9.60
N SER A 117 28.71 -4.46 8.82
CA SER A 117 27.51 -5.21 9.23
C SER A 117 27.57 -6.71 8.91
N GLY A 118 28.61 -7.18 8.22
CA GLY A 118 28.85 -8.61 7.96
C GLY A 118 27.80 -9.28 7.08
N VAL A 119 27.05 -8.54 6.28
CA VAL A 119 25.99 -9.08 5.41
C VAL A 119 26.55 -9.35 4.02
N ASN A 120 26.55 -10.63 3.62
CA ASN A 120 27.02 -11.08 2.32
C ASN A 120 26.06 -10.63 1.20
N THR A 121 26.55 -9.86 0.22
CA THR A 121 25.76 -9.26 -0.87
C THR A 121 25.75 -10.11 -2.14
N ASP A 122 25.48 -11.41 -2.02
CA ASP A 122 25.30 -12.29 -3.18
C ASP A 122 23.82 -12.39 -3.55
N TYR A 123 23.22 -11.30 -4.06
CA TYR A 123 21.99 -11.38 -4.85
C TYR A 123 21.97 -10.27 -5.91
N VAL A 124 22.36 -10.67 -7.13
CA VAL A 124 22.07 -9.99 -8.41
C VAL A 124 20.66 -10.33 -8.86
#